data_AF-A0A353J5Y1-F1
#
_entry.id   AF-A0A353J5Y1-F1
#
_cell.length_a   1.000
_cell.length_b   1.000
_cell.length_c   1.000
_cell.angle_alpha   90.00
_cell.angle_beta   90.00
_cell.angle_gamma   90.00
#
_symmetry.space_group_name_H-M   'P 1'
#
loop_
_entity.id
_entity.type
_entity.pdbx_description
1 polymer ?
#
loop_
_entity_poly.entity_id
_entity_poly.type
_entity_poly.pdbx_seq_one_letter_code
_entity_poly.pdbx_strand_id
1 'polypeptide(L)' 'MLKLLSWLSTQESFVVSTGGRHQWVVKHEKWQRPFAVPFKHNTINKFIVKALMDKVVSTGVCTREDFEQRLK' A
#
# COMPACT_ATOMS: atom_id res chain seq x y z
N MET A 1 1.57 6.58 -6.73
CA MET A 1 1.37 5.19 -6.25
C MET A 1 2.60 4.30 -6.37
N LEU A 2 3.23 4.17 -7.54
CA LEU A 2 4.42 3.30 -7.71
C LEU A 2 5.54 3.65 -6.72
N LYS A 3 5.73 4.94 -6.42
CA LYS A 3 6.66 5.44 -5.41
C LYS A 3 6.35 4.94 -4.00
N LEU A 4 5.08 5.02 -3.57
CA LEU A 4 4.61 4.48 -2.29
C LEU A 4 4.80 2.96 -2.20
N LEU A 5 4.41 2.21 -3.24
CA LEU A 5 4.56 0.75 -3.27
C LEU A 5 6.04 0.32 -3.26
N SER A 6 6.88 1.04 -4.00
CA SER A 6 8.33 0.83 -3.99
C SER A 6 8.89 1.10 -2.59
N TRP A 7 8.52 2.21 -1.96
CA TRP A 7 8.94 2.51 -0.59
C TRP A 7 8.44 1.48 0.43
N LEU A 8 7.20 1.00 0.31
CA LEU A 8 6.72 -0.09 1.16
C LEU A 8 7.55 -1.37 0.97
N SER A 9 7.98 -1.68 -0.26
CA SER A 9 8.85 -2.84 -0.51
C SER A 9 10.27 -2.71 0.08
N THR A 10 10.71 -1.50 0.46
CA THR A 10 12.00 -1.32 1.17
C THR A 10 11.89 -1.51 2.68
N GLN A 11 10.68 -1.63 3.23
CA GLN A 11 10.48 -1.87 4.66
C GLN A 11 10.48 -3.37 4.92
N GLU A 12 11.30 -3.86 5.85
CA GLU A 12 11.45 -5.30 6.12
C GLU A 12 10.13 -6.01 6.47
N SER A 13 9.22 -5.30 7.14
CA SER A 13 7.91 -5.83 7.53
C SER A 13 6.89 -5.92 6.40
N PHE A 14 7.19 -5.39 5.20
CA PHE A 14 6.26 -5.30 4.08
C PHE A 14 6.74 -6.08 2.86
N VAL A 15 5.81 -6.79 2.21
CA VAL A 15 6.05 -7.43 0.92
C VAL A 15 5.02 -6.92 -0.07
N VAL A 16 5.50 -6.29 -1.15
CA VAL A 16 4.65 -5.83 -2.25
C VAL A 16 4.86 -6.74 -3.45
N SER A 17 3.79 -7.37 -3.92
CA SER A 17 3.83 -8.25 -5.09
C SER A 17 2.71 -7.93 -6.07
N THR A 18 2.86 -8.33 -7.32
CA THR A 18 1.76 -8.31 -8.30
C THR A 18 0.76 -9.41 -7.93
N GLY A 19 -0.53 -9.08 -7.93
CA GLY A 19 -1.63 -10.03 -7.73
C GLY A 19 -2.37 -10.36 -9.02
N GLY A 20 -1.79 -10.02 -10.17
CA GLY A 20 -2.40 -10.13 -11.50
C GLY A 20 -2.23 -8.85 -12.33
N ARG A 21 -2.87 -8.81 -13.51
CA ARG A 21 -2.71 -7.73 -14.51
C ARG A 21 -3.12 -6.34 -13.98
N HIS A 22 -4.04 -6.28 -13.02
CA HIS A 22 -4.67 -5.03 -12.55
C HIS A 22 -4.72 -4.93 -11.02
N GLN A 23 -3.82 -5.62 -10.32
CA GLN A 23 -3.84 -5.65 -8.86
C GLN A 23 -2.44 -5.74 -8.28
N TRP A 24 -2.16 -4.87 -7.30
CA TRP A 24 -1.04 -5.03 -6.38
C TRP A 24 -1.52 -5.71 -5.10
N VAL A 25 -0.64 -6.45 -4.44
CA VAL A 25 -0.90 -7.08 -3.16
C VAL A 25 0.17 -6.62 -2.18
N VAL A 26 -0.26 -5.96 -1.12
CA VAL A 26 0.60 -5.51 -0.02
C VAL A 26 0.39 -6.46 1.15
N LYS A 27 1.46 -7.12 1.58
CA LYS A 27 1.48 -7.98 2.76
C LYS A 27 2.27 -7.29 3.85
N HIS A 28 1.88 -7.54 5.10
CA HIS A 28 2.61 -7.10 6.27
C HIS A 28 2.59 -8.22 7.30
N GLU A 29 3.68 -8.41 8.06
CA GLU A 29 3.82 -9.50 9.02
C GLU A 29 2.68 -9.55 10.06
N LYS A 30 2.21 -8.39 10.51
CA LYS A 30 1.15 -8.25 11.52
C LYS A 30 -0.27 -8.38 10.94
N TRP A 31 -0.43 -8.50 9.63
CA TRP A 31 -1.76 -8.56 9.00
C TRP A 31 -2.20 -10.00 8.78
N GLN A 32 -3.37 -10.36 9.29
CA GLN A 32 -3.98 -11.68 9.06
C GLN A 32 -4.26 -11.96 7.58
N ARG A 33 -4.49 -10.89 6.78
CA ARG A 33 -4.76 -11.01 5.35
C ARG A 33 -3.98 -9.96 4.56
N PRO A 34 -3.43 -10.32 3.39
CA PRO A 34 -2.88 -9.36 2.44
C PRO A 34 -3.91 -8.31 2.05
N PHE A 35 -3.44 -7.08 1.79
CA PHE A 35 -4.27 -6.01 1.27
C PHE A 35 -4.14 -5.93 -0.25
N ALA A 36 -5.25 -6.14 -0.95
CA ALA A 36 -5.31 -5.97 -2.40
C ALA A 36 -5.53 -4.50 -2.76
N VAL A 37 -4.71 -4.00 -3.68
CA VAL A 37 -4.82 -2.66 -4.27
C VAL A 37 -5.15 -2.84 -5.76
N PRO A 38 -6.43 -3.02 -6.10
CA PRO A 38 -6.85 -3.09 -7.49
C PRO A 38 -6.75 -1.70 -8.13
N PHE A 39 -6.37 -1.68 -9.41
CA PHE A 39 -6.25 -0.47 -10.21
C PHE A 39 -6.86 -0.69 -11.59
N LYS A 40 -7.43 0.36 -12.18
CA LYS A 40 -7.95 0.35 -13.56
C LYS A 40 -7.35 1.51 -14.31
N HIS A 41 -6.78 1.25 -15.49
CA HIS A 41 -6.08 2.28 -16.29
C HIS A 41 -5.08 3.10 -15.46
N ASN A 42 -4.23 2.41 -14.69
CA ASN A 42 -3.25 3.01 -13.75
C ASN A 42 -3.84 3.93 -12.66
N THR A 43 -5.16 3.90 -12.47
CA THR A 43 -5.86 4.70 -11.47
C THR A 43 -6.38 3.80 -10.35
N ILE A 44 -6.19 4.23 -9.11
CA ILE A 44 -6.68 3.55 -7.91
C ILE A 44 -7.77 4.41 -7.29
N ASN A 45 -8.83 3.77 -6.79
CA ASN A 45 -9.89 4.47 -6.10
C ASN A 45 -9.36 5.11 -4.79
N LYS A 46 -9.68 6.39 -4.56
CA LYS A 46 -9.35 7.11 -3.32
C LYS A 46 -9.72 6.35 -2.04
N PHE A 47 -10.82 5.59 -2.05
CA PHE A 47 -11.25 4.79 -0.90
C PHE A 47 -10.29 3.63 -0.60
N ILE A 48 -9.71 3.01 -1.64
CA ILE A 48 -8.69 1.96 -1.50
C ILE A 48 -7.39 2.57 -0.96
N VAL A 49 -7.00 3.74 -1.48
CA VAL A 49 -5.81 4.45 -0.99
C VAL A 49 -5.96 4.82 0.49
N LYS A 50 -7.13 5.34 0.88
CA LYS A 50 -7.41 5.69 2.28
C LYS A 50 -7.39 4.45 3.18
N ALA A 51 -8.02 3.35 2.76
CA ALA A 51 -8.01 2.10 3.52
C ALA A 51 -6.60 1.49 3.66
N LEU A 52 -5.78 1.59 2.61
CA LEU A 52 -4.37 1.19 2.68
C LEU A 52 -3.59 2.08 3.65
N MET A 53 -3.79 3.40 3.57
CA MET A 53 -3.16 4.36 4.46
C MET A 53 -3.47 4.06 5.92
N ASP A 54 -4.76 3.92 6.29
CA ASP A 54 -5.13 3.65 7.68
C ASP A 54 -4.51 2.33 8.18
N LYS A 55 -4.44 1.31 7.32
CA LYS A 55 -3.76 0.04 7.64
C LYS A 55 -2.26 0.20 7.84
N VAL A 56 -1.57 0.93 6.96
CA VAL A 56 -0.11 1.15 7.06
C VAL A 56 0.22 2.04 8.26
N VAL A 57 -0.55 3.08 8.52
CA VAL A 57 -0.36 3.95 9.70
C VAL A 57 -0.60 3.15 10.98
N SER A 58 -1.56 2.21 10.99
CA SER A 58 -1.80 1.34 12.14
C SER A 58 -0.63 0.39 12.48
N THR A 59 0.29 0.14 11.54
CA THR A 59 1.50 -0.65 11.84
C THR A 59 2.59 0.16 12.55
N GLY A 60 2.44 1.49 12.60
CA GLY A 60 3.41 2.42 13.19
C GLY A 60 4.60 2.75 12.27
N VAL A 61 4.59 2.27 11.03
CA VAL A 61 5.72 2.44 10.10
C VAL A 61 5.77 3.86 9.50
N CYS A 62 4.65 4.56 9.40
CA CYS A 62 4.64 5.97 9.03
C CYS A 62 3.42 6.72 9.57
N THR A 63 3.47 8.05 9.55
CA THR A 63 2.33 8.92 9.80
C THR A 63 1.43 9.06 8.56
N ARG A 64 0.25 9.68 8.72
CA ARG A 64 -0.62 10.02 7.58
C ARG A 64 0.06 11.02 6.64
N GLU A 65 0.72 12.02 7.20
CA GLU A 65 1.42 13.06 6.43
C GLU A 65 2.57 12.47 5.60
N ASP A 66 3.34 11.57 6.22
CA ASP A 66 4.38 10.80 5.55
C ASP A 66 3.84 9.99 4.37
N PHE A 67 2.69 9.34 4.56
CA PHE A 67 2.05 8.54 3.53
C PHE A 67 1.60 9.41 2.34
N GLU A 68 0.99 10.55 2.63
CA GLU A 68 0.52 11.50 1.61
C GLU A 68 1.67 12.12 0.80
N GLN A 69 2.79 12.43 1.44
CA GLN A 69 4.00 12.90 0.73
C GLN A 69 4.53 11.87 -0.27
N ARG A 70 4.36 10.57 0.02
CA ARG A 70 4.81 9.46 -0.83
C ARG A 70 3.79 9.09 -1.92
N LEU A 71 2.56 9.58 -1.82
CA LEU A 71 1.55 9.49 -2.88
C LEU A 71 1.79 10.49 -4.02
N LYS A 72 2.38 11.65 -3.70
CA LYS A 72 2.83 12.68 -4.65
C LYS A 72 4.08 12.24 -5.43
#